data_AF-A0A662IMV1-F1
#
_entry.id   AF-A0A662IMV1-F1
#
_cell.length_a   1.000
_cell.length_b   1.000
_cell.length_c   1.000
_cell.angle_alpha   90.00
_cell.angle_beta   90.00
_cell.angle_gamma   90.00
#
_symmetry.space_group_name_H-M   'P 1'
#
loop_
_entity.id
_entity.type
_entity.pdbx_description
1 polymer ?
#
loop_
_entity_poly.entity_id
_entity_poly.type
_entity_poly.pdbx_seq_one_letter_code
_entity_poly.pdbx_strand_id
1 'polypeptide(L)'
;MKRERRLLGITGDDRIVVGVLYRGNLWFESLDVKCLEKHFMRVKELIEPKYLEQARIILLDEAFLKHYDIKKRKKLLASLRKPIVIIKENGQFDVHGYSEGINNLYLRGEVPEALRIARKIFYEARGIVRELEKR
;
A
#
# COMPACT_ATOMS: atom_id res chain seq x y z
N MET A 1 15.04 10.22 -21.08
CA MET A 1 13.70 10.53 -20.53
C MET A 1 13.70 10.33 -19.02
N LYS A 2 13.37 11.37 -18.24
CA LYS A 2 13.08 11.21 -16.80
C LYS A 2 11.79 10.38 -16.68
N ARG A 3 11.89 9.08 -16.39
CA ARG A 3 10.73 8.24 -16.06
C ARG A 3 9.92 8.96 -14.97
N GLU A 4 8.63 9.16 -15.20
CA GLU A 4 7.75 9.85 -14.26
C GLU A 4 7.61 9.09 -12.95
N ARG A 5 7.38 9.84 -11.86
CA ARG A 5 7.33 9.29 -10.50
C ARG A 5 6.02 8.52 -10.33
N ARG A 6 6.10 7.25 -9.95
CA ARG A 6 4.93 6.43 -9.59
C ARG A 6 4.97 6.04 -8.13
N LEU A 7 3.82 6.17 -7.46
CA LEU A 7 3.62 5.80 -6.06
C LEU A 7 2.60 4.67 -6.01
N LEU A 8 2.86 3.64 -5.22
CA LEU A 8 1.91 2.56 -4.99
C LEU A 8 1.42 2.63 -3.56
N GLY A 9 0.16 2.99 -3.36
CA GLY A 9 -0.51 2.94 -2.06
C GLY A 9 -1.05 1.55 -1.80
N ILE A 10 -0.73 0.96 -0.65
CA ILE A 10 -1.17 -0.37 -0.24
C ILE A 10 -1.82 -0.28 1.14
N THR A 11 -3.04 -0.81 1.24
CA THR A 11 -3.76 -0.99 2.51
C THR A 11 -4.58 -2.28 2.46
N GLY A 12 -5.22 -2.64 3.57
CA GLY A 12 -6.00 -3.86 3.67
C GLY A 12 -6.13 -4.41 5.08
N ASP A 13 -6.61 -5.63 5.15
CA ASP A 13 -6.59 -6.50 6.32
C ASP A 13 -6.11 -7.92 5.94
N ASP A 14 -6.40 -8.92 6.77
CA ASP A 14 -6.05 -10.32 6.52
C ASP A 14 -6.88 -10.99 5.42
N ARG A 15 -7.95 -10.32 4.93
CA ARG A 15 -8.89 -10.83 3.92
C ARG A 15 -8.93 -10.01 2.66
N ILE A 16 -8.65 -8.71 2.71
CA ILE A 16 -8.74 -7.82 1.55
C ILE A 16 -7.45 -7.02 1.48
N VAL A 17 -6.81 -7.01 0.31
CA VAL A 17 -5.71 -6.10 0.02
C VAL A 17 -6.05 -5.23 -1.16
N VAL A 18 -5.73 -3.94 -1.02
CA VAL A 18 -5.94 -2.93 -2.04
C VAL A 18 -4.61 -2.28 -2.37
N GLY A 19 -4.24 -2.31 -3.65
CA GLY A 19 -3.12 -1.58 -4.22
C GLY A 19 -3.61 -0.53 -5.21
N VAL A 20 -3.14 0.70 -5.06
CA VAL A 20 -3.48 1.81 -5.96
C VAL A 20 -2.21 2.43 -6.49
N LEU A 21 -2.02 2.35 -7.80
CA LEU A 21 -0.88 2.97 -8.48
C LEU A 21 -1.27 4.37 -8.92
N TYR A 22 -0.49 5.36 -8.49
CA TYR A 22 -0.59 6.75 -8.90
C TYR A 22 0.65 7.21 -9.65
N ARG A 23 0.42 8.10 -10.62
CA ARG A 23 1.45 8.78 -11.39
C ARG A 23 1.50 10.26 -11.01
N GLY A 24 2.67 10.75 -10.62
CA GLY A 24 2.88 12.13 -10.19
C GLY A 24 2.06 12.49 -8.96
N ASN A 25 1.60 13.74 -8.88
CA ASN A 25 0.84 14.23 -7.73
C ASN A 25 -0.67 13.93 -7.79
N LEU A 26 -1.25 13.48 -8.92
CA LEU A 26 -2.73 13.52 -9.09
C LEU A 26 -3.36 12.49 -10.05
N TRP A 27 -2.61 11.60 -10.72
CA TRP A 27 -3.21 10.70 -11.72
C TRP A 27 -3.35 9.28 -11.20
N PHE A 28 -4.59 8.87 -10.90
CA PHE A 28 -4.93 7.46 -10.70
C PHE A 28 -4.57 6.69 -11.99
N GLU A 29 -3.68 5.71 -11.88
CA GLU A 29 -3.23 4.92 -13.03
C GLU A 29 -3.85 3.52 -13.02
N SER A 30 -3.95 2.88 -11.86
CA SER A 30 -4.44 1.50 -11.75
C SER A 30 -4.90 1.15 -10.33
N LEU A 31 -5.76 0.13 -10.25
CA LEU A 31 -6.26 -0.49 -9.02
C LEU A 31 -6.03 -1.99 -9.07
N ASP A 32 -5.62 -2.55 -7.93
CA ASP A 32 -5.59 -3.97 -7.63
C ASP A 32 -6.39 -4.21 -6.35
N VAL A 33 -7.41 -5.07 -6.39
CA VAL A 33 -8.16 -5.49 -5.21
C VAL A 33 -8.13 -7.02 -5.17
N LYS A 34 -7.61 -7.57 -4.08
CA LYS A 34 -7.55 -9.01 -3.87
C LYS A 34 -8.31 -9.39 -2.62
N CYS A 35 -9.27 -10.30 -2.78
CA CYS A 35 -9.86 -11.05 -1.69
C CYS A 35 -9.01 -12.30 -1.43
N LEU A 36 -8.63 -12.49 -0.18
CA LEU A 36 -7.66 -13.48 0.28
C LEU A 36 -8.42 -14.62 0.96
N GLU A 37 -8.27 -15.84 0.43
CA GLU A 37 -8.86 -17.04 1.05
C GLU A 37 -8.01 -17.60 2.21
N LYS A 38 -6.73 -17.21 2.30
CA LYS A 38 -5.76 -17.70 3.30
C LYS A 38 -4.81 -16.58 3.73
N HIS A 39 -4.19 -16.73 4.91
CA HIS A 39 -3.15 -15.81 5.36
C HIS A 39 -1.89 -15.92 4.47
N PHE A 40 -1.64 -14.91 3.65
CA PHE A 40 -0.48 -14.86 2.74
C PHE A 40 0.81 -14.45 3.44
N MET A 41 1.94 -14.87 2.86
CA MET A 41 3.28 -14.58 3.39
C MET A 41 4.16 -13.73 2.47
N ARG A 42 3.80 -13.53 1.19
CA ARG A 42 4.63 -12.78 0.23
C ARG A 42 3.85 -11.63 -0.43
N VAL A 43 4.49 -10.47 -0.60
CA VAL A 43 3.86 -9.30 -1.26
C VAL A 43 3.41 -9.60 -2.68
N LYS A 44 4.17 -10.38 -3.45
CA LYS A 44 3.77 -10.74 -4.83
C LYS A 44 2.45 -11.51 -4.89
N GLU A 45 2.06 -12.13 -3.78
CA GLU A 45 0.75 -12.77 -3.65
C GLU A 45 -0.33 -11.70 -3.37
N LEU A 46 0.02 -10.65 -2.63
CA LEU A 46 -0.86 -9.55 -2.22
C LEU A 46 -1.15 -8.52 -3.32
N ILE A 47 -0.15 -8.17 -4.14
CA ILE A 47 -0.27 -7.17 -5.23
C ILE A 47 0.37 -7.72 -6.51
N GLU A 48 -0.24 -7.43 -7.66
CA GLU A 48 0.31 -7.81 -8.96
C GLU A 48 1.76 -7.33 -9.14
N PRO A 49 2.69 -8.21 -9.58
CA PRO A 49 4.09 -7.87 -9.78
C PRO A 49 4.32 -6.65 -10.68
N LYS A 50 3.47 -6.45 -11.71
CA LYS A 50 3.59 -5.33 -12.64
C LYS A 50 3.48 -3.96 -11.94
N TYR A 51 2.57 -3.82 -10.97
CA TYR A 51 2.41 -2.57 -10.22
C TYR A 51 3.58 -2.36 -9.26
N LEU A 52 4.04 -3.44 -8.62
CA LEU A 52 5.25 -3.41 -7.79
C LEU A 52 6.45 -2.94 -8.60
N GLU A 53 6.65 -3.45 -9.82
CA GLU A 53 7.76 -3.08 -10.72
C GLU A 53 7.69 -1.63 -11.20
N GLN A 54 6.49 -1.14 -11.52
CA GLN A 54 6.25 0.23 -11.97
C GLN A 54 6.43 1.29 -10.87
N ALA A 55 6.12 0.94 -9.61
CA ALA A 55 6.23 1.85 -8.48
C ALA A 55 7.68 2.28 -8.21
N ARG A 56 7.90 3.54 -7.83
CA ARG A 56 9.21 3.97 -7.29
C ARG A 56 9.28 3.90 -5.79
N ILE A 57 8.17 4.23 -5.14
CA ILE A 57 8.01 4.22 -3.70
C ILE A 57 6.69 3.51 -3.40
N ILE A 58 6.72 2.73 -2.33
CA ILE A 58 5.55 2.03 -1.82
C ILE A 58 5.11 2.75 -0.55
N LEU A 59 3.86 3.19 -0.56
CA LEU A 59 3.18 3.77 0.59
C LEU A 59 2.39 2.62 1.20
N LEU A 60 2.60 2.36 2.48
CA LEU A 60 2.02 1.20 3.13
C LEU A 60 1.29 1.63 4.40
N ASP A 61 0.05 1.19 4.55
CA ASP A 61 -0.74 1.51 5.72
C ASP A 61 -0.22 0.79 6.97
N GLU A 62 -0.03 1.50 8.07
CA GLU A 62 0.32 0.86 9.34
C GLU A 62 -0.78 -0.11 9.80
N ALA A 63 -2.06 0.28 9.60
CA ALA A 63 -3.20 -0.56 9.95
C ALA A 63 -3.13 -1.92 9.25
N PHE A 64 -2.75 -1.94 7.98
CA PHE A 64 -2.54 -3.17 7.22
C PHE A 64 -1.43 -4.04 7.82
N LEU A 65 -0.31 -3.45 8.23
CA LEU A 65 0.78 -4.19 8.88
C LEU A 65 0.36 -4.81 10.20
N LYS A 66 -0.57 -4.18 10.94
CA LYS A 66 -1.02 -4.67 12.25
C LYS A 66 -1.59 -6.09 12.19
N HIS A 67 -2.14 -6.50 11.05
CA HIS A 67 -2.66 -7.85 10.80
C HIS A 67 -1.59 -8.95 10.66
N TYR A 68 -0.32 -8.57 10.53
CA TYR A 68 0.80 -9.51 10.45
C TYR A 68 1.58 -9.54 11.76
N ASP A 69 2.09 -10.71 12.16
CA ASP A 69 3.05 -10.80 13.25
C ASP A 69 4.40 -10.13 12.90
N ILE A 70 5.23 -9.84 13.89
CA ILE A 70 6.51 -9.14 13.71
C ILE A 70 7.42 -9.83 12.68
N LYS A 71 7.46 -11.17 12.67
CA LYS A 71 8.31 -11.95 11.76
C LYS A 71 7.80 -11.84 10.33
N LYS A 72 6.49 -11.90 10.11
CA LYS A 72 5.83 -11.71 8.82
C LYS A 72 5.99 -10.28 8.31
N ARG A 73 5.82 -9.25 9.17
CA ARG A 73 6.08 -7.85 8.81
C ARG A 73 7.49 -7.66 8.28
N LYS A 74 8.51 -8.14 9.00
CA LYS A 74 9.92 -8.04 8.56
C LYS A 74 10.15 -8.71 7.20
N LYS A 75 9.59 -9.92 7.00
CA LYS A 75 9.68 -10.62 5.71
C LYS A 75 8.98 -9.86 4.58
N LEU A 76 7.80 -9.31 4.84
CA LEU A 76 7.02 -8.51 3.90
C LEU A 76 7.84 -7.31 3.41
N LEU A 77 8.31 -6.49 4.35
CA LEU A 77 9.09 -5.28 4.08
C LEU A 77 10.39 -5.61 3.32
N ALA A 78 11.11 -6.66 3.73
CA ALA A 78 12.33 -7.08 3.04
C ALA A 78 12.07 -7.54 1.59
N SER A 79 10.90 -8.10 1.30
CA SER A 79 10.57 -8.62 -0.03
C SER A 79 10.22 -7.53 -1.06
N LEU A 80 9.82 -6.34 -0.60
CA LEU A 80 9.40 -5.24 -1.47
C LEU A 80 10.55 -4.65 -2.30
N ARG A 81 11.80 -4.77 -1.84
CA ARG A 81 13.03 -4.32 -2.53
C ARG A 81 12.93 -2.92 -3.14
N LYS A 82 12.13 -2.04 -2.53
CA LYS A 82 11.88 -0.66 -2.94
C LYS A 82 11.85 0.21 -1.69
N PRO A 83 12.05 1.53 -1.81
CA PRO A 83 11.80 2.43 -0.70
C PRO A 83 10.33 2.35 -0.28
N ILE A 84 10.12 2.15 1.01
CA ILE A 84 8.79 2.00 1.63
C ILE A 84 8.61 3.15 2.60
N VAL A 85 7.41 3.72 2.60
CA VAL A 85 6.98 4.65 3.62
C VAL A 85 5.74 4.09 4.27
N ILE A 86 5.83 3.82 5.57
CA ILE A 86 4.72 3.35 6.38
C ILE A 86 3.99 4.57 6.92
N ILE A 87 2.71 4.70 6.62
CA ILE A 87 1.87 5.81 7.06
C ILE A 87 1.02 5.37 8.25
N LYS A 88 1.16 6.07 9.36
CA LYS A 88 0.41 5.83 10.60
C LYS A 88 -0.96 6.51 10.54
N GLU A 89 -1.85 6.09 11.42
CA GLU A 89 -3.21 6.65 11.53
C GLU A 89 -3.20 8.14 11.91
N ASN A 90 -2.23 8.56 12.73
CA ASN A 90 -2.03 9.94 13.16
C ASN A 90 -1.31 10.83 12.12
N GLY A 91 -1.09 10.33 10.89
CA GLY A 91 -0.40 11.05 9.82
C GLY A 91 1.13 11.06 9.92
N GLN A 92 1.72 10.53 11.00
CA GLN A 92 3.16 10.30 11.06
C GLN A 92 3.58 9.19 10.09
N PHE A 93 4.86 9.12 9.78
CA PHE A 93 5.37 8.10 8.88
C PHE A 93 6.75 7.59 9.28
N ASP A 94 7.01 6.32 8.97
CA ASP A 94 8.33 5.70 9.08
C ASP A 94 8.85 5.38 7.68
N VAL A 95 10.15 5.57 7.46
CA VAL A 95 10.79 5.33 6.17
C VAL A 95 11.71 4.12 6.25
N HIS A 96 11.58 3.20 5.30
CA HIS A 96 12.45 2.05 5.14
C HIS A 96 13.09 2.05 3.74
N GLY A 97 14.42 2.12 3.68
CA GLY A 97 15.19 2.15 2.43
C GLY A 97 15.87 3.49 2.14
N TYR A 98 16.35 3.69 0.90
CA TYR A 98 17.17 4.84 0.51
C TYR A 98 16.42 6.17 0.70
N SER A 99 17.03 7.09 1.46
CA SER A 99 16.39 8.28 2.05
C SER A 99 16.25 9.47 1.09
N GLU A 100 17.16 9.65 0.13
CA GLU A 100 17.24 10.86 -0.71
C GLU A 100 16.01 11.08 -1.62
N GLY A 101 15.36 9.99 -2.05
CA GLY A 101 14.19 10.06 -2.93
C GLY A 101 12.88 10.42 -2.21
N ILE A 102 12.82 10.21 -0.89
CA ILE A 102 11.58 10.28 -0.10
C ILE A 102 11.37 11.67 0.50
N ASN A 103 12.42 12.35 0.91
CA ASN A 103 12.34 13.68 1.51
C ASN A 103 11.63 14.72 0.61
N ASN A 104 11.70 14.55 -0.72
CA ASN A 104 11.03 15.43 -1.69
C ASN A 104 9.55 15.10 -1.98
N LEU A 105 8.99 14.04 -1.40
CA LEU A 105 7.60 13.61 -1.64
C LEU A 105 6.66 13.93 -0.49
N TYR A 106 7.19 14.21 0.71
CA TYR A 106 6.43 14.19 1.97
C TYR A 106 6.31 15.54 2.67
N LEU A 107 6.78 16.63 2.07
CA LEU A 107 6.82 17.97 2.67
C LEU A 107 5.46 18.67 2.82
N ARG A 108 4.32 17.95 2.78
CA ARG A 108 2.98 18.57 2.89
C ARG A 108 2.10 18.04 4.01
N GLY A 109 2.57 17.13 4.87
CA GLY A 109 1.82 16.70 6.06
C GLY A 109 0.49 15.98 5.78
N GLU A 110 0.21 15.62 4.53
CA GLU A 110 -1.01 14.94 4.11
C GLU A 110 -0.72 13.47 3.74
N VAL A 111 -1.68 12.59 3.99
CA VAL A 111 -1.64 11.20 3.49
C VAL A 111 -1.60 11.24 1.96
N PRO A 112 -0.59 10.64 1.31
CA PRO A 112 -0.51 10.73 -0.15
C PRO A 112 -1.73 10.12 -0.82
N GLU A 113 -2.20 10.76 -1.89
CA GLU A 113 -3.46 10.48 -2.56
C GLU A 113 -3.65 9.00 -2.92
N ALA A 114 -2.58 8.33 -3.37
CA ALA A 114 -2.61 6.89 -3.65
C ALA A 114 -3.09 6.05 -2.46
N LEU A 115 -2.59 6.35 -1.25
CA LEU A 115 -3.00 5.62 -0.05
C LEU A 115 -4.39 6.04 0.42
N ARG A 116 -4.76 7.32 0.27
CA ARG A 116 -6.10 7.83 0.58
C ARG A 116 -7.17 7.11 -0.24
N ILE A 117 -6.95 6.98 -1.55
CA ILE A 117 -7.84 6.26 -2.46
C ILE A 117 -7.86 4.76 -2.15
N ALA A 118 -6.71 4.15 -1.87
CA ALA A 118 -6.65 2.75 -1.46
C ALA A 118 -7.49 2.47 -0.20
N ARG A 119 -7.42 3.35 0.81
CA ARG A 119 -8.25 3.26 2.04
C ARG A 119 -9.73 3.35 1.73
N LYS A 120 -10.14 4.31 0.90
CA LYS A 120 -11.54 4.47 0.51
C LYS A 120 -12.09 3.19 -0.13
N ILE A 121 -11.35 2.64 -1.10
CA ILE A 121 -11.74 1.42 -1.80
C ILE A 121 -11.76 0.22 -0.84
N PHE A 122 -10.78 0.11 0.06
CA PHE A 122 -10.76 -0.95 1.07
C PHE A 122 -12.00 -0.92 1.96
N TYR A 123 -12.40 0.25 2.48
CA TYR A 123 -13.58 0.34 3.34
C TYR A 123 -14.88 0.04 2.59
N GLU A 124 -15.00 0.46 1.33
CA GLU A 124 -16.14 0.09 0.48
C GLU A 124 -16.19 -1.43 0.26
N ALA A 125 -15.07 -2.05 -0.13
CA ALA A 125 -14.97 -3.50 -0.33
C ALA A 125 -15.27 -4.28 0.96
N ARG A 126 -14.76 -3.81 2.10
CA ARG A 126 -15.01 -4.46 3.40
C ARG A 126 -16.45 -4.34 3.84
N GLY A 127 -17.13 -3.23 3.52
CA GLY A 127 -18.56 -3.06 3.72
C GLY A 127 -19.36 -4.14 2.99
N ILE A 128 -19.07 -4.34 1.70
CA ILE A 128 -19.72 -5.37 0.87
C ILE A 128 -19.49 -6.77 1.45
N VAL A 129 -18.23 -7.11 1.80
CA VAL A 129 -17.92 -8.43 2.39
C VAL A 129 -18.69 -8.67 3.69
N ARG A 130 -18.79 -7.65 4.57
CA ARG A 130 -19.56 -7.76 5.82
C ARG A 130 -21.05 -7.99 5.58
N GLU A 131 -21.62 -7.43 4.53
CA GLU A 131 -23.03 -7.65 4.18
C GLU A 131 -23.26 -9.06 3.66
N LEU A 132 -22.33 -9.61 2.89
CA LEU A 132 -22.38 -10.99 2.41
C LEU A 132 -22.22 -12.00 3.55
N GLU A 133 -21.37 -11.72 4.54
CA GLU A 133 -21.13 -12.57 5.72
C GLU A 133 -22.35 -12.66 6.68
N LYS A 134 -23.32 -11.75 6.56
CA LYS A 134 -24.55 -11.75 7.39
C LYS A 134 -25.66 -12.62 6.81
N ARG A 135 -25.53 -13.08 5.57
CA ARG A 135 -26.51 -13.93 4.88
C ARG A 135 -26.20 -15.40 5.10
#